data_AF-J9QSR5-F1
#
_entry.id   AF-J9QSR5-F1
#
_cell.length_a   1.000
_cell.length_b   1.000
_cell.length_c   1.000
_cell.angle_alpha   90.00
_cell.angle_beta   90.00
_cell.angle_gamma   90.00
#
_symmetry.space_group_name_H-M   'P 1'
#
loop_
_entity.id
_entity.type
_entity.pdbx_description
1 polymer ?
#
loop_
_entity_poly.entity_id
_entity_poly.type
_entity_poly.pdbx_seq_one_letter_code
_entity_poly.pdbx_strand_id
1 'polypeptide(L)'
;MERILISQREDASTNELLVYNGLLITDKNEVLKHAKKVIYNDDFKQVYKDDFVKVKVKDNCLYLSSYYTNKDNVGRRIHYTYLIDAKDNLDVVLSYLEKDSEVLDRQIEKDKIRNIIEQIKTNEILKNRLSKLFLGMSIVLGVVVLYYFFKKIY
;
A
#
# COMPACT_ATOMS: atom_id res chain seq x y z
N MET A 1 13.92 6.46 7.85
CA MET A 1 12.73 5.87 7.21
C MET A 1 12.12 4.94 8.23
N GLU A 2 10.92 5.25 8.69
CA GLU A 2 10.22 4.43 9.67
C GLU A 2 9.45 3.32 8.98
N ARG A 3 9.55 2.10 9.52
CA ARG A 3 8.84 0.93 9.03
C ARG A 3 8.38 0.04 10.18
N ILE A 4 7.17 -0.47 10.04
CA ILE A 4 6.46 -1.24 11.05
C ILE A 4 5.86 -2.47 10.38
N LEU A 5 6.19 -3.65 10.88
CA LEU A 5 5.57 -4.90 10.51
C LEU A 5 4.82 -5.47 11.71
N ILE A 6 3.52 -5.69 11.53
CA ILE A 6 2.67 -6.39 12.49
C ILE A 6 2.31 -7.74 11.89
N SER A 7 2.54 -8.81 12.64
CA SER A 7 2.31 -10.18 12.20
C SER A 7 1.52 -10.95 13.24
N GLN A 8 0.59 -11.79 12.78
CA GLN A 8 -0.12 -12.71 13.64
C GLN A 8 0.83 -13.82 14.15
N ARG A 9 0.67 -14.25 15.41
CA ARG A 9 1.35 -15.44 15.92
C ARG A 9 0.70 -16.74 15.41
N GLU A 10 1.49 -17.81 15.39
CA GLU A 10 1.02 -19.15 15.01
C GLU A 10 0.06 -19.75 16.02
N ASP A 11 0.27 -19.45 17.31
CA ASP A 11 -0.46 -20.03 18.44
C ASP A 11 -1.90 -19.48 18.61
N ALA A 12 -2.39 -18.67 17.66
CA ALA A 12 -3.68 -17.97 17.73
C ALA A 12 -3.84 -17.07 18.97
N SER A 13 -2.76 -16.79 19.71
CA SER A 13 -2.85 -15.87 20.83
C SER A 13 -3.19 -14.47 20.33
N THR A 14 -3.89 -13.69 21.15
CA THR A 14 -4.25 -12.29 20.84
C THR A 14 -3.04 -11.35 20.76
N ASN A 15 -1.83 -11.90 20.92
CA ASN A 15 -0.58 -11.17 20.92
C ASN A 15 0.02 -11.18 19.51
N GLU A 16 -0.01 -10.04 18.84
CA GLU A 16 0.69 -9.83 17.58
C GLU A 16 2.20 -9.69 17.83
N LEU A 17 3.00 -10.09 16.84
CA LEU A 17 4.43 -9.80 16.75
C LEU A 17 4.63 -8.46 16.07
N LEU A 18 5.56 -7.65 16.58
CA LEU A 18 5.88 -6.33 16.06
C LEU A 18 7.36 -6.26 15.71
N VAL A 19 7.66 -5.92 14.46
CA VAL A 19 9.01 -5.55 14.04
C VAL A 19 9.00 -4.06 13.72
N TYR A 20 9.86 -3.30 14.40
CA TYR A 20 10.03 -1.87 14.19
C TYR A 20 11.44 -1.61 13.66
N ASN A 21 11.54 -1.06 12.46
CA ASN A 21 12.83 -0.79 11.79
C ASN A 21 13.77 -2.01 11.74
N GLY A 22 13.23 -3.21 11.57
CA GLY A 22 13.99 -4.46 11.49
C GLY A 22 14.33 -5.10 12.83
N LEU A 23 13.84 -4.56 13.95
CA LEU A 23 14.04 -5.12 15.28
C LEU A 23 12.73 -5.67 15.83
N LEU A 24 12.76 -6.91 16.31
CA LEU A 24 11.65 -7.51 17.02
C LEU A 24 11.43 -6.79 18.35
N ILE A 25 10.26 -6.20 18.52
CA ILE A 25 9.88 -5.49 19.74
C ILE A 25 9.13 -6.47 20.66
N THR A 26 9.77 -6.81 21.77
CA THR A 26 9.22 -7.71 22.79
C THR A 26 8.50 -6.96 23.91
N ASP A 27 8.82 -5.68 24.12
CA ASP A 27 8.20 -4.82 25.12
C ASP A 27 7.03 -4.03 24.52
N LYS A 28 5.82 -4.41 24.91
CA LYS A 28 4.60 -4.28 24.09
C LYS A 28 3.82 -2.98 24.26
N ASN A 29 4.22 -2.07 25.14
CA ASN A 29 3.23 -1.10 25.62
C ASN A 29 3.15 0.22 24.84
N GLU A 30 4.26 0.83 24.43
CA GLU A 30 4.17 2.15 23.77
C GLU A 30 4.25 2.07 22.25
N VAL A 31 5.23 1.35 21.70
CA VAL A 31 5.41 1.24 20.25
C VAL A 31 4.23 0.52 19.59
N LEU A 32 3.69 -0.52 20.22
CA LEU A 32 2.52 -1.23 19.71
C LEU A 32 1.27 -0.33 19.74
N LYS A 33 1.07 0.45 20.82
CA LYS A 33 -0.05 1.40 20.91
C LYS A 33 0.06 2.49 19.84
N HIS A 34 1.26 3.01 19.61
CA HIS A 34 1.51 4.00 18.58
C HIS A 34 1.28 3.42 17.18
N ALA A 35 1.86 2.26 16.88
CA ALA A 35 1.66 1.55 15.61
C ALA A 35 0.17 1.26 15.34
N LYS A 36 -0.56 0.75 16.34
CA LYS A 36 -2.00 0.51 16.24
C LYS A 36 -2.77 1.81 16.02
N LYS A 37 -2.41 2.89 16.71
CA LYS A 37 -3.05 4.19 16.52
C LYS A 37 -2.88 4.68 15.08
N VAL A 38 -1.66 4.61 14.53
CA VAL A 38 -1.40 4.97 13.13
C VAL A 38 -2.18 4.07 12.17
N ILE A 39 -2.22 2.76 12.41
CA ILE A 39 -2.91 1.82 11.51
C ILE A 39 -4.43 1.96 11.51
N TYR A 40 -5.02 2.11 12.69
CA TYR A 40 -6.46 1.98 12.89
C TYR A 40 -7.19 3.33 12.91
N ASN A 41 -6.51 4.43 13.26
CA ASN A 41 -7.15 5.74 13.38
C ASN A 41 -6.81 6.71 12.24
N ASP A 42 -5.88 6.37 11.33
CA ASP A 42 -5.58 7.23 10.18
C ASP A 42 -6.42 6.88 8.94
N ASP A 43 -6.91 7.93 8.28
CA ASP A 43 -7.66 7.85 7.03
C ASP A 43 -6.74 7.56 5.83
N PHE A 44 -6.32 6.30 5.71
CA PHE A 44 -5.62 5.82 4.54
C PHE A 44 -6.57 5.63 3.34
N LYS A 45 -6.22 6.22 2.19
CA LYS A 45 -6.95 6.00 0.93
C LYS A 45 -6.62 4.62 0.38
N GLN A 46 -7.63 3.76 0.22
CA GLN A 46 -7.44 2.47 -0.44
C GLN A 46 -7.15 2.68 -1.93
N VAL A 47 -5.99 2.19 -2.37
CA VAL A 47 -5.57 2.26 -3.78
C VAL A 47 -5.83 0.92 -4.47
N TYR A 48 -5.76 -0.18 -3.74
CA TYR A 48 -6.00 -1.52 -4.27
C TYR A 48 -6.46 -2.50 -3.19
N LYS A 49 -7.26 -3.49 -3.57
CA LYS A 49 -7.66 -4.61 -2.73
C LYS A 49 -8.07 -5.79 -3.60
N ASP A 50 -7.53 -6.96 -3.31
CA ASP A 50 -8.04 -8.26 -3.75
C ASP A 50 -8.04 -9.26 -2.56
N ASP A 51 -8.20 -10.55 -2.87
CA ASP A 51 -8.20 -11.63 -1.87
C ASP A 51 -6.83 -11.93 -1.27
N PHE A 52 -5.75 -11.42 -1.87
CA PHE A 52 -4.37 -11.69 -1.49
C PHE A 52 -3.71 -10.49 -0.81
N VAL A 53 -3.88 -9.29 -1.35
CA VAL A 53 -3.22 -8.06 -0.87
C VAL A 53 -4.16 -6.88 -0.85
N LYS A 54 -3.98 -6.04 0.16
CA LYS A 54 -4.62 -4.74 0.31
C LYS A 54 -3.54 -3.68 0.39
N VAL A 55 -3.66 -2.65 -0.46
CA VAL A 55 -2.74 -1.52 -0.49
C VAL A 55 -3.51 -0.24 -0.24
N LYS A 56 -3.04 0.53 0.74
CA LYS A 56 -3.54 1.88 1.00
C LYS A 56 -2.37 2.86 1.06
N VAL A 57 -2.63 4.12 0.75
CA VAL A 57 -1.62 5.18 0.75
C VAL A 57 -2.18 6.40 1.48
N LYS A 58 -1.31 7.07 2.24
CA LYS A 58 -1.57 8.37 2.85
C LYS A 58 -0.27 9.16 2.82
N ASP A 59 -0.25 10.31 2.17
CA ASP A 59 0.96 11.11 1.94
C ASP A 59 2.09 10.25 1.36
N ASN A 60 3.23 10.13 2.04
CA ASN A 60 4.35 9.26 1.65
C ASN A 60 4.32 7.89 2.35
N CYS A 61 3.27 7.56 3.10
CA CYS A 61 3.16 6.30 3.81
C CYS A 61 2.41 5.26 2.97
N LEU A 62 3.04 4.10 2.79
CA LEU A 62 2.43 2.92 2.20
C LEU A 62 1.97 1.98 3.31
N TYR A 63 0.70 1.60 3.24
CA TYR A 63 0.10 0.53 4.00
C TYR A 63 -0.08 -0.68 3.08
N LEU A 64 0.50 -1.81 3.45
CA LEU A 64 0.34 -3.08 2.76
C LEU A 64 -0.15 -4.14 3.74
N SER A 65 -1.13 -4.93 3.35
CA SER A 65 -1.62 -6.03 4.18
C SER A 65 -1.84 -7.26 3.32
N SER A 66 -1.34 -8.41 3.78
CA SER A 66 -1.37 -9.67 3.03
C SER A 66 -1.14 -10.86 3.98
N TYR A 67 -0.74 -12.00 3.42
CA TYR A 67 -0.50 -13.24 4.13
C TYR A 67 0.89 -13.79 3.80
N TYR A 68 1.53 -14.42 4.78
CA TYR A 68 2.75 -15.20 4.54
C TYR A 68 2.44 -16.49 3.79
N THR A 69 3.46 -17.05 3.14
CA THR A 69 3.38 -18.39 2.54
C THR A 69 3.40 -19.48 3.61
N ASN A 70 4.12 -19.25 4.71
CA ASN A 70 4.08 -20.11 5.88
C ASN A 70 2.66 -20.14 6.46
N LYS A 71 2.25 -21.33 6.86
CA LYS A 71 1.02 -21.55 7.61
C LYS A 71 1.33 -21.69 9.09
N ASP A 72 0.34 -21.44 9.93
CA ASP A 72 0.46 -21.76 11.35
C ASP A 72 0.41 -23.29 11.59
N ASN A 73 0.53 -23.66 12.86
CA ASN A 73 0.55 -25.06 13.31
C ASN A 73 -0.71 -25.88 12.94
N VAL A 74 -1.81 -25.23 12.54
CA VAL A 74 -3.07 -25.87 12.13
C VAL A 74 -3.40 -25.62 10.66
N GLY A 75 -2.45 -25.10 9.87
CA GLY A 75 -2.58 -24.94 8.43
C GLY A 75 -3.32 -23.67 7.96
N ARG A 76 -3.56 -22.70 8.85
CA ARG A 76 -4.18 -21.41 8.49
C ARG A 76 -3.14 -20.43 7.97
N ARG A 77 -3.60 -19.46 7.17
CA ARG A 77 -2.76 -18.36 6.69
C ARG A 77 -2.42 -17.41 7.83
N ILE A 78 -1.17 -16.96 7.86
CA ILE A 78 -0.69 -15.98 8.85
C ILE A 78 -0.76 -14.60 8.22
N HIS A 79 -1.58 -13.74 8.81
CA HIS A 79 -1.78 -12.37 8.34
C HIS A 79 -0.63 -11.45 8.76
N TYR A 80 -0.32 -10.47 7.92
CA TYR A 80 0.54 -9.36 8.28
C TYR A 80 0.04 -8.02 7.74
N THR A 81 0.52 -6.98 8.41
CA THR A 81 0.34 -5.57 8.03
C THR A 81 1.69 -4.89 8.07
N TYR A 82 2.04 -4.19 7.00
CA TYR A 82 3.30 -3.49 6.82
C TYR A 82 3.04 -2.01 6.55
N LEU A 83 3.67 -1.15 7.33
CA LEU A 83 3.67 0.30 7.14
C LEU A 83 5.09 0.75 6.92
N ILE A 84 5.25 1.63 5.95
CA ILE A 84 6.56 2.17 5.61
C ILE A 84 6.38 3.58 5.08
N ASP A 85 7.19 4.51 5.60
CA ASP A 85 7.35 5.83 5.00
C ASP A 85 8.16 5.67 3.69
N ALA A 86 7.47 5.45 2.58
CA ALA A 86 8.08 5.07 1.32
C ALA A 86 8.25 6.30 0.40
N LYS A 87 9.50 6.72 0.21
CA LYS A 87 9.89 7.57 -0.91
C LYS A 87 10.07 6.71 -2.17
N ASP A 88 8.97 6.45 -2.87
CA ASP A 88 8.80 5.95 -4.25
C ASP A 88 9.51 4.65 -4.73
N ASN A 89 10.52 4.12 -4.05
CA ASN A 89 11.26 2.93 -4.50
C ASN A 89 10.64 1.62 -3.98
N LEU A 90 9.87 0.96 -4.86
CA LEU A 90 9.18 -0.29 -4.57
C LEU A 90 10.12 -1.45 -4.22
N ASP A 91 11.23 -1.60 -4.96
CA ASP A 91 12.16 -2.71 -4.71
C ASP A 91 12.82 -2.59 -3.34
N VAL A 92 13.08 -1.35 -2.91
CA VAL A 92 13.57 -1.06 -1.56
C VAL A 92 12.52 -1.43 -0.51
N VAL A 93 11.25 -1.07 -0.72
CA VAL A 93 10.14 -1.44 0.17
C VAL A 93 10.02 -2.96 0.30
N LEU A 94 10.03 -3.69 -0.82
CA LEU A 94 9.91 -5.15 -0.81
C LEU A 94 11.12 -5.83 -0.17
N SER A 95 12.32 -5.31 -0.41
CA SER A 95 13.55 -5.74 0.26
C SER A 95 13.48 -5.57 1.78
N TYR A 96 12.94 -4.45 2.26
CA TYR A 96 12.75 -4.27 3.70
C TYR A 96 11.67 -5.17 4.27
N LEU A 97 10.54 -5.34 3.57
CA LEU A 97 9.49 -6.26 4.00
C LEU A 97 10.01 -7.69 4.13
N GLU A 98 10.84 -8.15 3.18
CA GLU A 98 11.48 -9.45 3.21
C GLU A 98 12.39 -9.60 4.44
N LYS A 99 13.32 -8.67 4.65
CA LYS A 99 14.22 -8.66 5.82
C LYS A 99 13.47 -8.60 7.15
N ASP A 100 12.47 -7.73 7.24
CA ASP A 100 11.67 -7.58 8.47
C ASP A 100 10.84 -8.86 8.72
N SER A 101 10.47 -9.61 7.68
CA SER A 101 9.77 -10.91 7.78
C SER A 101 10.70 -12.04 8.19
N GLU A 102 11.96 -12.03 7.73
CA GLU A 102 12.99 -13.00 8.15
C GLU A 102 13.26 -12.94 9.66
N VAL A 103 13.17 -11.76 10.28
CA VAL A 103 13.26 -11.58 11.74
C VAL A 103 12.21 -12.41 12.49
N LEU A 104 11.10 -12.73 11.82
CA LEU A 104 9.99 -13.53 12.36
C LEU A 104 10.01 -14.98 11.86
N ASP A 105 11.04 -15.39 11.12
CA ASP A 105 11.12 -16.67 10.41
C ASP A 105 9.91 -16.87 9.46
N ARG A 106 9.63 -15.85 8.64
CA ARG A 106 8.51 -15.82 7.69
C ARG A 106 8.95 -15.56 6.26
N GLN A 107 8.19 -16.12 5.33
CA GLN A 107 8.37 -16.00 3.89
C GLN A 107 7.17 -15.31 3.23
N ILE A 108 7.46 -14.43 2.27
CA ILE A 108 6.47 -13.65 1.51
C ILE A 108 6.49 -14.07 0.03
N GLU A 109 5.36 -13.91 -0.68
CA GLU A 109 5.34 -14.02 -2.15
C GLU A 109 5.77 -12.70 -2.80
N LYS A 110 7.06 -12.41 -2.75
CA LYS A 110 7.65 -11.13 -3.21
C LYS A 110 7.26 -10.78 -4.66
N ASP A 111 7.37 -11.73 -5.59
CA ASP A 111 7.08 -11.48 -7.01
C ASP A 111 5.61 -11.19 -7.27
N LYS A 112 4.71 -11.86 -6.56
CA LYS A 112 3.28 -11.61 -6.65
C LYS A 112 2.92 -10.22 -6.15
N ILE A 113 3.50 -9.81 -5.02
CA ILE A 113 3.31 -8.47 -4.46
C ILE A 113 3.88 -7.41 -5.42
N ARG A 114 5.08 -7.63 -5.99
CA ARG A 114 5.68 -6.75 -6.99
C ARG A 114 4.76 -6.54 -8.18
N ASN A 115 4.29 -7.62 -8.79
CA ASN A 115 3.40 -7.57 -9.96
C ASN A 115 2.13 -6.77 -9.68
N ILE A 116 1.53 -6.96 -8.50
CA ILE A 116 0.32 -6.20 -8.12
C ILE A 116 0.64 -4.72 -7.96
N ILE A 117 1.74 -4.36 -7.30
CA ILE A 117 2.09 -2.95 -7.09
C ILE A 117 2.46 -2.26 -8.41
N GLU A 118 3.12 -2.97 -9.33
CA GLU A 118 3.40 -2.45 -10.68
C GLU A 118 2.13 -2.22 -11.50
N GLN A 119 1.14 -3.11 -11.40
CA GLN A 119 -0.17 -2.92 -12.02
C GLN A 119 -0.89 -1.69 -11.45
N ILE A 120 -0.82 -1.48 -10.13
CA ILE A 120 -1.37 -0.28 -9.47
C ILE A 120 -0.72 0.98 -10.02
N LYS A 121 0.62 1.05 -10.05
CA LYS A 121 1.36 2.22 -10.55
C LYS A 121 1.04 2.50 -12.03
N THR A 122 0.99 1.47 -12.85
CA THR A 122 0.66 1.59 -14.28
C THR A 122 -0.75 2.14 -14.48
N ASN A 123 -1.72 1.67 -13.70
CA ASN A 123 -3.10 2.14 -13.76
C ASN A 123 -3.26 3.61 -13.33
N GLU A 124 -2.54 4.08 -12.33
CA GLU A 124 -2.56 5.50 -11.95
C GLU A 124 -1.95 6.41 -13.03
N ILE A 125 -0.84 5.99 -13.62
CA ILE A 125 -0.21 6.72 -14.73
C ILE A 125 -1.17 6.81 -15.92
N LEU A 126 -1.83 5.70 -16.28
CA LEU A 126 -2.82 5.65 -17.34
C LEU A 126 -4.02 6.57 -17.05
N LYS A 127 -4.57 6.51 -15.83
CA LYS A 127 -5.69 7.36 -15.40
C LYS A 127 -5.35 8.85 -15.49
N ASN A 128 -4.14 9.24 -15.09
CA ASN A 128 -3.67 10.62 -15.17
C ASN A 128 -3.40 11.09 -16.61
N ARG A 129 -3.02 10.19 -17.53
CA ARG A 129 -2.86 10.54 -18.95
C ARG A 129 -4.22 10.71 -19.63
N LEU A 130 -5.18 9.81 -19.36
CA LEU A 130 -6.52 9.88 -19.90
C LEU A 130 -7.27 11.13 -19.42
N SER A 131 -7.19 11.48 -18.13
CA SER A 131 -7.85 12.67 -17.60
C SER A 131 -7.35 13.97 -18.25
N LYS A 132 -6.03 14.07 -18.53
CA LYS A 132 -5.44 15.21 -19.25
C LYS A 132 -5.91 15.29 -20.71
N LEU A 133 -6.06 14.15 -21.40
CA LEU A 133 -6.57 14.08 -22.77
C LEU A 133 -8.01 14.60 -22.87
N PHE A 134 -8.90 14.16 -21.97
CA PHE A 134 -10.30 14.64 -21.94
C PHE A 134 -10.40 16.13 -21.63
N LEU A 135 -9.58 16.65 -20.70
CA LEU A 135 -9.49 18.09 -20.41
C LEU A 135 -9.06 18.89 -21.65
N GLY A 136 -8.04 18.42 -22.38
CA GLY A 136 -7.58 19.04 -23.62
C GLY A 136 -8.66 19.10 -24.70
N MET A 137 -9.37 18.00 -24.93
CA MET A 137 -10.48 17.94 -25.90
C MET A 137 -11.64 18.89 -25.53
N SER A 138 -11.95 18.99 -24.24
CA SER A 138 -13.03 19.87 -23.75
C SER A 138 -12.73 21.34 -24.04
N ILE A 139 -11.47 21.76 -23.89
CA ILE A 139 -11.03 23.12 -24.20
C ILE A 139 -11.15 23.39 -25.70
N VAL A 140 -10.69 22.47 -26.55
CA VAL A 140 -10.78 22.63 -28.02
C VAL A 140 -12.23 22.74 -28.48
N LEU A 141 -13.11 21.86 -28.00
CA LEU A 141 -14.55 21.93 -28.30
C LEU A 141 -15.17 23.25 -27.80
N GLY A 142 -14.82 23.69 -26.60
CA GLY A 142 -15.27 24.98 -26.05
C GLY A 142 -14.86 26.16 -26.92
N VAL A 143 -13.60 26.19 -27.39
CA VAL A 143 -13.09 27.25 -28.29
C VAL A 143 -13.80 27.22 -29.65
N VAL A 144 -14.04 26.04 -30.23
CA VAL A 144 -14.74 25.91 -31.52
C VAL A 144 -16.19 26.39 -31.42
N VAL A 145 -16.90 26.02 -30.34
CA VAL A 145 -18.27 26.47 -30.09
C VAL A 145 -18.31 27.99 -29.91
N LEU A 146 -17.43 28.56 -29.07
CA LEU A 146 -17.33 30.00 -28.88
C LEU A 146 -17.05 30.74 -30.20
N TYR A 147 -16.09 30.25 -31.00
CA TYR A 147 -15.78 30.82 -32.31
C TYR A 147 -17.01 30.82 -33.23
N TYR A 148 -17.78 29.73 -33.27
CA TYR A 148 -18.98 29.64 -34.09
C TYR A 148 -20.09 30.60 -33.63
N PHE A 149 -20.25 30.78 -32.31
CA PHE A 149 -21.17 31.77 -31.75
C PHE A 149 -20.77 33.20 -32.10
N PHE A 150 -19.48 33.56 -31.95
CA PHE A 150 -18.99 34.90 -32.30
C PHE A 150 -19.16 35.20 -33.80
N LYS A 151 -18.83 34.24 -34.67
CA LYS A 151 -19.01 34.38 -36.13
C LYS A 151 -20.48 34.50 -36.55
N LYS A 152 -21.43 34.03 -35.74
CA LYS A 152 -22.86 34.15 -36.05
C LYS A 152 -23.45 35.49 -35.60
N ILE A 153 -22.86 36.12 -34.59
CA ILE A 153 -23.30 37.39 -34.02
C ILE A 153 -22.78 38.59 -34.83
N TYR A 154 -21.57 38.48 -35.40
CA TYR A 154 -20.93 39.47 -36.26
C TYR A 154 -21.02 39.07 -37.74
#